data_AF-A0A0Q4YG24-F1
#
_entry.id   AF-A0A0Q4YG24-F1
#
_cell.length_a   1.000
_cell.length_b   1.000
_cell.length_c   1.000
_cell.angle_alpha   90.00
_cell.angle_beta   90.00
_cell.angle_gamma   90.00
#
_symmetry.space_group_name_H-M   'P 1'
#
loop_
_entity.id
_entity.type
_entity.pdbx_description
1 polymer ?
#
loop_
_entity_poly.entity_id
_entity_poly.type
_entity_poly.pdbx_seq_one_letter_code
_entity_poly.pdbx_strand_id
1 'polypeptide(L)'
;MWREVGADEIAGLHASRVQARFPQIRGQALKARACMYTVTPDRDFVVDQMDGASNVWIASACSGHGFKHSAGLGEAIAQRLRGGGRSEVLEPFRRRVAVG
;
A
#
# COMPACT_ATOMS: atom_id res chain seq x y z
N MET A 1 -13.86 11.71 0.48
CA MET A 1 -14.81 11.37 -0.61
C MET A 1 -14.38 10.02 -1.18
N TRP A 2 -15.27 9.03 -1.20
CA TRP A 2 -14.96 7.70 -1.75
C TRP A 2 -15.43 7.62 -3.21
N ARG A 3 -14.65 6.96 -4.06
CA ARG A 3 -15.01 6.76 -5.48
C ARG A 3 -15.89 5.52 -5.64
N GLU A 4 -16.99 5.66 -6.37
CA GLU A 4 -17.81 4.52 -6.79
C GLU A 4 -17.24 3.87 -8.06
N VAL A 5 -17.49 2.57 -8.24
CA VAL A 5 -17.04 1.81 -9.43
C VAL A 5 -18.23 1.69 -10.39
N GLY A 6 -18.07 2.22 -11.60
CA GLY A 6 -19.13 2.25 -12.60
C GLY A 6 -19.40 0.89 -13.24
N ALA A 7 -20.60 0.73 -13.82
CA ALA A 7 -20.97 -0.48 -14.56
C ALA A 7 -20.01 -0.76 -15.73
N ASP A 8 -19.54 0.29 -16.41
CA ASP A 8 -18.59 0.17 -17.52
C ASP A 8 -17.21 -0.33 -17.07
N GLU A 9 -16.74 0.09 -15.89
CA GLU A 9 -15.48 -0.42 -15.31
C GLU A 9 -15.62 -1.92 -14.95
N ILE A 10 -16.77 -2.33 -14.41
CA ILE A 10 -17.06 -3.73 -14.09
C ILE A 10 -17.09 -4.58 -15.36
N ALA A 11 -17.83 -4.14 -16.38
CA ALA A 11 -17.91 -4.81 -17.66
C ALA A 11 -16.53 -4.89 -18.34
N GLY A 12 -15.75 -3.81 -18.29
CA GLY A 12 -14.40 -3.75 -18.84
C GLY A 12 -13.43 -4.70 -18.14
N LEU A 13 -13.46 -4.79 -16.81
CA LEU A 13 -12.64 -5.76 -16.06
C LEU A 13 -13.03 -7.20 -16.41
N HIS A 14 -14.33 -7.49 -16.47
CA HIS A 14 -14.81 -8.83 -16.80
C HIS A 14 -14.34 -9.26 -18.19
N ALA A 15 -14.60 -8.42 -19.20
CA ALA A 15 -14.22 -8.70 -20.59
C ALA A 15 -12.70 -8.87 -20.76
N SER A 16 -11.89 -7.98 -20.16
CA SER A 16 -10.44 -7.95 -20.38
C SER A 16 -9.62 -8.92 -19.52
N ARG A 17 -10.11 -9.30 -18.32
CA ARG A 17 -9.33 -10.10 -17.37
C ARG A 17 -9.97 -11.44 -17.01
N VAL A 18 -11.31 -11.52 -16.96
CA VAL A 18 -12.03 -12.67 -16.40
C VAL A 18 -12.52 -13.62 -17.48
N GLN A 19 -13.23 -13.13 -18.51
CA GLN A 19 -13.98 -13.97 -19.45
C GLN A 19 -13.13 -15.08 -20.09
N ALA A 20 -11.92 -14.75 -20.55
CA ALA A 20 -11.03 -15.72 -21.18
C ALA A 20 -10.42 -16.75 -20.21
N ARG A 21 -10.31 -16.42 -18.91
CA ARG A 21 -9.71 -17.28 -17.88
C ARG A 21 -10.75 -18.11 -17.12
N PHE A 22 -11.96 -17.57 -16.96
CA PHE A 22 -13.04 -18.13 -16.17
C PHE A 22 -14.38 -17.95 -16.92
N PRO A 23 -14.60 -18.70 -18.02
CA PRO A 23 -15.77 -18.52 -18.89
C PRO A 23 -17.11 -18.77 -18.19
N GLN A 24 -17.11 -19.52 -17.09
CA GLN A 24 -18.29 -19.76 -16.26
C GLN A 24 -18.74 -18.53 -15.45
N ILE A 25 -17.91 -17.49 -15.30
CA ILE A 25 -18.26 -16.26 -14.57
C ILE A 25 -18.93 -15.28 -15.54
N ARG A 26 -20.20 -14.93 -15.28
CA ARG A 26 -21.08 -14.19 -16.20
C ARG A 26 -21.03 -12.65 -16.10
N GLY A 27 -19.97 -12.07 -15.55
CA GLY A 27 -19.78 -10.61 -15.50
C GLY A 27 -20.65 -9.84 -14.50
N GLN A 28 -21.44 -10.54 -13.69
CA GLN A 28 -22.22 -9.93 -12.62
C GLN A 28 -21.36 -9.76 -11.36
N ALA A 29 -21.02 -8.52 -10.99
CA ALA A 29 -20.34 -8.22 -9.74
C ALA A 29 -21.31 -8.18 -8.56
N LEU A 30 -21.07 -8.99 -7.52
CA LEU A 30 -21.84 -8.91 -6.27
C LEU A 30 -21.50 -7.66 -5.45
N LYS A 31 -20.25 -7.19 -5.55
CA LYS A 31 -19.75 -5.99 -4.88
C LYS A 31 -18.57 -5.42 -5.66
N ALA A 32 -18.55 -4.10 -5.81
CA ALA A 32 -17.42 -3.35 -6.35
C ALA A 32 -17.10 -2.16 -5.45
N ARG A 33 -15.80 -1.87 -5.27
CA ARG A 33 -15.30 -0.75 -4.46
C ARG A 33 -13.98 -0.27 -5.05
N ALA A 34 -13.76 1.05 -5.09
CA ALA A 34 -12.46 1.60 -5.40
C ALA A 34 -11.56 1.52 -4.16
N CYS A 35 -10.34 1.01 -4.33
CA CYS A 35 -9.33 0.98 -3.27
C CYS A 35 -8.26 2.03 -3.58
N MET A 36 -8.06 2.98 -2.67
CA MET A 36 -7.05 4.02 -2.81
C MET A 36 -5.83 3.69 -1.97
N TYR A 37 -4.66 3.93 -2.52
CA TYR A 37 -3.37 3.80 -1.84
C TYR A 37 -2.38 4.79 -2.45
N THR A 38 -1.40 5.21 -1.65
CA THR A 38 -0.31 6.07 -2.08
C THR A 38 0.82 5.23 -2.66
N VAL A 39 1.44 5.72 -3.73
CA VAL A 39 2.56 5.05 -4.42
C VAL A 39 3.72 6.03 -4.50
N THR A 40 4.88 5.63 -4.02
CA THR A 40 6.14 6.37 -4.23
C THR A 40 6.68 6.09 -5.64
N PRO A 41 7.52 6.97 -6.20
CA PRO A 41 8.12 6.75 -7.52
C PRO A 41 8.92 5.44 -7.62
N ASP A 42 9.62 5.06 -6.55
CA ASP A 42 10.38 3.80 -6.43
C ASP A 42 9.52 2.59 -6.06
N ARG A 43 8.24 2.81 -5.73
CA ARG A 43 7.28 1.79 -5.31
C ARG A 43 7.68 1.03 -4.04
N ASP A 44 8.52 1.64 -3.19
CA ASP A 44 8.89 1.10 -1.89
C ASP A 44 7.98 1.61 -0.76
N PHE A 45 8.25 1.14 0.47
CA PHE A 45 7.67 1.70 1.68
C PHE A 45 8.35 3.01 2.06
N VAL A 46 7.64 3.84 2.83
CA VAL A 46 8.26 4.92 3.60
C VAL A 46 7.94 4.72 5.08
N VAL A 47 8.99 4.46 5.86
CA VAL A 47 8.95 4.31 7.32
C VAL A 47 9.98 5.24 7.93
N ASP A 48 9.54 6.40 8.41
CA ASP A 48 10.43 7.43 8.95
C ASP A 48 9.87 8.16 10.17
N GLN A 49 10.68 8.95 10.85
CA GLN A 49 10.22 9.95 11.80
C GLN A 49 9.73 11.18 11.05
N MET A 50 8.77 11.89 11.63
CA MET A 50 8.26 13.13 11.08
C MET A 50 9.22 14.28 11.41
N ASP A 51 9.53 15.11 10.40
CA ASP A 51 10.36 16.30 10.61
C ASP A 51 9.68 17.23 11.62
N GLY A 52 10.46 17.73 12.59
CA GLY A 52 9.95 18.59 13.66
C GLY A 52 9.16 17.87 14.77
N ALA A 53 8.95 16.55 14.68
CA ALA A 53 8.25 15.77 15.70
C ALA A 53 8.90 14.39 15.91
N SER A 54 9.92 14.33 16.77
CA SER A 54 10.74 13.12 17.00
C SER A 54 9.97 11.93 17.62
N ASN A 55 8.82 12.19 18.23
CA ASN A 55 7.93 11.19 18.82
C ASN A 55 6.86 10.70 17.83
N VAL A 56 6.84 11.18 16.59
CA VAL A 56 5.88 10.78 15.56
C VAL A 56 6.59 10.01 14.45
N TRP A 57 6.03 8.85 14.10
CA TRP A 57 6.50 8.02 12.99
C TRP A 57 5.47 7.96 11.88
N ILE A 58 5.97 7.95 10.65
CA ILE A 58 5.25 7.78 9.41
C ILE A 58 5.46 6.34 8.96
N ALA A 59 4.36 5.66 8.58
CA ALA A 59 4.38 4.33 7.97
C ALA A 59 3.47 4.33 6.73
N SER A 60 3.88 5.08 5.71
CA SER A 60 3.22 5.29 4.42
C SER A 60 4.14 6.15 3.54
N ALA A 61 4.23 5.98 2.22
CA ALA A 61 3.47 5.07 1.36
C ALA A 61 3.82 3.60 1.55
N CYS A 62 2.92 2.71 1.11
CA CYS A 62 3.13 1.25 1.08
C CYS A 62 2.99 0.68 -0.34
N SER A 63 2.88 1.55 -1.34
CA SER A 63 2.92 1.27 -2.78
C SER A 63 2.15 0.05 -3.27
N GLY A 64 1.00 -0.24 -2.65
CA GLY A 64 0.11 -1.35 -2.99
C GLY A 64 0.53 -2.72 -2.45
N HIS A 65 1.60 -2.82 -1.66
CA HIS A 65 2.10 -4.08 -1.09
C HIS A 65 2.03 -4.14 0.45
N GLY A 66 1.43 -3.14 1.09
CA GLY A 66 1.33 -3.06 2.56
C GLY A 66 0.62 -4.26 3.20
N PHE A 67 -0.45 -4.77 2.58
CA PHE A 67 -1.26 -5.84 3.17
C PHE A 67 -0.44 -7.11 3.46
N LYS A 68 0.29 -7.64 2.46
CA LYS A 68 1.07 -8.88 2.58
C LYS A 68 2.29 -8.76 3.50
N HIS A 69 2.76 -7.54 3.77
CA HIS A 69 3.94 -7.29 4.62
C HIS A 69 3.59 -6.70 5.99
N SER A 70 2.31 -6.46 6.25
CA SER A 70 1.84 -5.72 7.42
C SER A 70 2.36 -6.29 8.75
N ALA A 71 2.37 -7.62 8.90
CA ALA A 71 2.87 -8.28 10.09
C ALA A 71 4.37 -8.01 10.34
N GLY A 72 5.23 -8.32 9.35
CA GLY A 72 6.67 -8.14 9.49
C GLY A 72 7.08 -6.67 9.60
N LEU A 73 6.43 -5.78 8.84
CA LEU A 73 6.68 -4.34 8.95
C LEU A 73 6.26 -3.81 10.32
N GLY A 74 5.11 -4.23 10.82
CA GLY A 74 4.60 -3.86 12.14
C GLY A 74 5.52 -4.34 13.27
N GLU A 75 6.03 -5.57 13.18
CA GLU A 75 7.01 -6.10 14.12
C GLU A 75 8.30 -5.26 14.13
N ALA A 76 8.88 -5.01 12.96
CA ALA A 76 10.11 -4.23 12.84
C ALA A 76 9.95 -2.80 13.39
N ILE A 77 8.81 -2.14 13.08
CA ILE A 77 8.47 -0.82 13.64
C ILE A 77 8.37 -0.90 15.16
N ALA A 78 7.64 -1.88 15.70
CA ALA A 78 7.45 -2.00 17.13
C ALA A 78 8.76 -2.28 17.89
N GLN A 79 9.67 -3.08 17.31
CA GLN A 79 11.01 -3.29 17.87
C GLN A 79 11.83 -1.99 17.89
N ARG A 80 11.79 -1.22 16.79
CA ARG A 80 12.48 0.07 16.69
C ARG A 80 11.97 1.10 17.71
N LEU A 81 10.66 1.12 17.96
CA LEU A 81 10.02 2.03 18.91
C LEU A 81 10.29 1.69 20.39
N ARG A 82 10.51 0.41 20.72
CA ARG A 82 10.81 -0.03 22.10
C ARG A 82 12.27 0.18 22.52
N GLY A 83 13.02 1.02 21.82
CA GLY A 83 14.44 1.26 22.08
C GLY A 83 15.38 0.28 21.39
N GLY A 84 14.87 -0.53 20.44
CA GLY A 84 15.72 -1.26 19.51
C GLY A 84 16.62 -0.30 18.73
N GLY A 85 17.86 -0.74 18.48
CA GLY A 85 18.84 0.01 17.69
C GLY A 85 18.44 0.14 16.22
N ARG A 86 19.44 0.29 15.35
CA ARG A 86 19.21 0.35 13.89
C ARG A 86 18.48 -0.91 13.42
N SER A 87 17.50 -0.74 12.53
CA SER A 87 16.73 -1.88 11.98
C SER A 87 17.09 -2.10 10.53
N GLU A 88 17.80 -3.19 10.22
CA GLU A 88 18.16 -3.55 8.84
C GLU A 88 16.94 -3.72 7.92
N VAL A 89 15.78 -4.03 8.50
CA VAL A 89 14.50 -4.12 7.79
C VAL A 89 13.95 -2.74 7.42
N LEU A 90 14.07 -1.74 8.32
CA LEU A 90 13.47 -0.43 8.11
C LEU A 90 14.41 0.58 7.42
N GLU A 91 15.73 0.43 7.56
CA GLU A 91 16.70 1.36 6.96
C GLU A 91 16.50 1.60 5.46
N PRO A 92 16.21 0.58 4.62
CA PRO A 92 15.98 0.80 3.19
C PRO A 92 14.77 1.71 2.90
N PHE A 93 13.83 1.82 3.84
CA PHE A 93 12.56 2.53 3.70
C PHE A 93 12.55 3.90 4.39
N ARG A 94 13.71 4.40 4.83
CA ARG A 94 13.85 5.78 5.30
C ARG A 94 13.50 6.74 4.16
N ARG A 95 12.85 7.86 4.49
CA ARG A 95 12.48 8.85 3.50
C ARG A 95 13.75 9.44 2.88
N ARG A 96 13.82 9.43 1.56
CA ARG A 96 14.85 10.18 0.85
C ARG A 96 14.36 11.62 0.80
N VAL A 97 15.00 12.51 1.56
CA VAL A 97 14.74 13.95 1.42
C VAL A 97 15.14 14.32 0.01
N ALA A 98 14.20 14.84 -0.79
CA ALA A 98 14.56 15.47 -2.05
C ALA A 98 15.49 16.63 -1.69
N VAL A 99 16.76 16.52 -2.08
CA VAL A 99 17.68 17.65 -2.04
C VAL A 99 17.12 18.65 -3.05
N GLY A 100 16.41 19.65 -2.52
CA GLY A 100 16.06 20.86 -3.26
C GLY A 100 17.27 21.76 -3.40
#